data_AF-A0A7I7T5R7-F1
#
_entry.id   AF-A0A7I7T5R7-F1
#
_cell.length_a   1.000
_cell.length_b   1.000
_cell.length_c   1.000
_cell.angle_alpha   90.00
_cell.angle_beta   90.00
_cell.angle_gamma   90.00
#
_symmetry.space_group_name_H-M   'P 1'
#
loop_
_entity.id
_entity.type
_entity.pdbx_description
1 polymer ?
#
loop_
_entity_poly.entity_id
_entity_poly.type
_entity_poly.pdbx_seq_one_letter_code
_entity_poly.pdbx_strand_id
1 'polypeptide(L)'
;MAFLCCEARLSAGPYRRRMSIDTRRLVAALAGCGAIAAAMFGQIPSAAADPDAPPNCTAADMEGVRMGVQAATSAYLFTHPDVNAFFTSMAGLPRDQVRARVKAYMAANPQTASDITGIRQPLVDIKNRCGGQLPGSAV
;
A
#
# COMPACT_ATOMS: atom_id res chain seq x y z
N MET A 1 5.51 -9.27 -8.29
CA MET A 1 5.87 -10.17 -9.41
C MET A 1 4.69 -11.09 -9.75
N ALA A 2 3.51 -10.53 -10.04
CA ALA A 2 2.27 -11.29 -10.27
C ALA A 2 1.31 -10.58 -11.25
N PHE A 3 1.84 -9.74 -12.15
CA PHE A 3 1.06 -9.11 -13.22
C PHE A 3 1.58 -9.45 -14.62
N LEU A 4 2.44 -10.47 -14.74
CA LEU A 4 2.99 -10.88 -16.03
C LEU A 4 2.26 -12.07 -16.68
N CYS A 5 1.07 -12.49 -16.20
CA CYS A 5 0.48 -13.77 -16.62
C CYS A 5 -1.00 -13.73 -17.00
N CYS A 6 -1.47 -12.67 -17.64
CA CYS A 6 -2.76 -12.65 -18.36
C CYS A 6 -2.72 -11.46 -19.32
N GLU A 7 -2.00 -11.56 -20.44
CA GLU A 7 -2.60 -11.55 -21.78
C GLU A 7 -1.58 -12.18 -22.77
N ALA A 8 -1.30 -13.48 -22.64
CA ALA A 8 -0.41 -14.20 -23.56
C ALA A 8 -1.00 -15.56 -23.95
N ARG A 9 -2.19 -15.54 -24.54
CA ARG A 9 -2.88 -16.65 -25.22
C ARG A 9 -4.09 -16.01 -25.94
N LEU A 10 -4.34 -16.09 -27.24
CA LEU A 10 -3.85 -16.86 -28.37
C LEU A 10 -4.24 -16.09 -29.65
N SER A 11 -3.41 -16.12 -30.69
CA SER A 11 -3.90 -16.52 -32.03
C SER A 11 -2.72 -16.88 -32.91
N ALA A 12 -2.41 -18.18 -32.95
CA ALA A 12 -1.50 -18.77 -33.90
C ALA A 12 -2.20 -18.84 -35.26
N GLY A 13 -1.90 -17.89 -36.14
CA GLY A 13 -2.18 -17.98 -37.57
C GLY A 13 -0.87 -18.19 -38.35
N PRO A 14 -0.85 -18.99 -39.43
CA PRO A 14 0.35 -19.20 -40.22
C PRO A 14 0.57 -18.00 -41.14
N TYR A 15 1.17 -16.93 -40.61
CA TYR A 15 1.71 -15.87 -41.44
C TYR A 15 3.13 -15.58 -41.00
N ARG A 16 4.10 -16.18 -41.72
CA ARG A 16 5.47 -15.68 -41.83
C ARG A 16 5.40 -14.22 -42.30
N ARG A 17 5.29 -13.26 -41.39
CA ARG A 17 5.54 -11.85 -41.72
C ARG A 17 7.01 -11.57 -41.46
N ARG A 18 7.72 -11.34 -42.56
CA ARG A 18 9.05 -10.76 -42.64
C ARG A 18 9.08 -9.54 -41.71
N MET A 19 9.80 -9.66 -40.59
CA MET A 19 9.86 -8.64 -39.55
C MET A 19 10.81 -7.53 -40.01
N SER A 20 10.31 -6.63 -40.86
CA SER A 20 10.94 -5.33 -41.05
C SER A 20 10.63 -4.50 -39.81
N ILE A 21 11.60 -4.38 -38.89
CA ILE A 21 11.50 -3.51 -37.73
C ILE A 21 11.57 -2.07 -38.26
N ASP A 22 10.41 -1.48 -38.55
CA ASP A 22 10.32 -0.07 -38.90
C ASP A 22 10.77 0.75 -37.69
N THR A 23 11.92 1.44 -37.82
CA THR A 23 12.48 2.36 -36.82
C THR A 23 11.45 3.40 -36.35
N ARG A 24 10.45 3.69 -37.19
CA ARG A 24 9.30 4.56 -36.89
C ARG A 24 8.40 4.01 -35.77
N ARG A 25 8.28 2.69 -35.63
CA ARG A 25 7.49 2.04 -34.56
C ARG A 25 8.22 2.07 -33.21
N LEU A 26 9.55 2.06 -33.21
CA LEU A 26 10.35 2.20 -32.00
C LEU A 26 10.25 3.61 -31.39
N VAL A 27 10.24 4.66 -32.23
CA VAL A 27 10.08 6.04 -31.76
C VAL A 27 8.68 6.29 -31.18
N ALA A 28 7.63 5.71 -31.79
CA ALA A 28 6.26 5.81 -31.27
C ALA A 28 6.08 5.09 -29.92
N ALA A 29 6.75 3.95 -29.72
CA ALA A 29 6.69 3.21 -28.46
C ALA A 29 7.38 3.95 -27.29
N LEU A 30 8.47 4.67 -27.56
CA LEU A 30 9.18 5.47 -26.54
C LEU A 30 8.41 6.75 -26.16
N ALA A 31 7.73 7.39 -27.12
CA ALA A 31 6.89 8.56 -26.86
C ALA A 31 5.61 8.19 -26.07
N GLY A 32 5.04 7.01 -26.32
CA GLY A 32 3.85 6.52 -25.59
C GLY A 32 4.11 6.30 -24.10
N CYS A 33 5.27 5.75 -23.72
CA CYS A 33 5.64 5.56 -22.32
C CYS A 33 5.93 6.88 -21.59
N GLY A 34 6.53 7.87 -22.28
CA GLY A 34 6.81 9.19 -21.70
C GLY A 34 5.54 10.00 -21.41
N ALA A 35 4.54 9.92 -22.29
CA ALA A 35 3.28 10.64 -22.12
C ALA A 35 2.42 10.10 -20.97
N ILE A 36 2.42 8.78 -20.75
CA ILE A 36 1.67 8.15 -19.64
C ILE A 36 2.33 8.51 -18.29
N ALA A 37 3.66 8.55 -18.22
CA ALA A 37 4.36 9.03 -17.03
C ALA A 37 4.06 10.52 -16.76
N ALA A 38 4.17 11.39 -17.77
CA ALA A 38 3.91 12.82 -17.61
C ALA A 38 2.45 13.14 -17.20
N ALA A 39 1.47 12.38 -17.70
CA ALA A 39 0.07 12.54 -17.33
C ALA A 39 -0.24 12.12 -15.88
N MET A 40 0.57 11.22 -15.29
CA MET A 40 0.43 10.80 -13.89
C MET A 40 1.15 11.73 -12.91
N PHE A 41 2.23 12.39 -13.33
CA PHE A 41 2.96 13.35 -12.48
C PHE A 41 2.44 14.79 -12.57
N GLY A 42 1.73 15.16 -13.66
CA GLY A 42 1.18 16.51 -13.85
C GLY A 42 -0.03 16.88 -12.99
N GLN A 43 -0.51 15.95 -12.15
CA GLN A 43 -1.67 16.12 -11.28
C GLN A 43 -1.34 15.87 -9.82
N ILE A 44 -0.09 16.01 -9.39
CA ILE A 44 0.22 16.06 -7.96
C ILE A 44 -0.12 17.49 -7.53
N PRO A 45 -1.28 17.74 -6.86
CA PRO A 45 -1.43 19.01 -6.18
C PRO A 45 -0.26 19.09 -5.19
N SER A 46 0.66 20.00 -5.43
CA SER A 46 1.56 20.47 -4.39
C SER A 46 0.64 20.94 -3.27
N ALA A 47 0.51 20.13 -2.22
CA ALA A 47 -0.12 20.55 -0.99
C ALA A 47 0.73 21.71 -0.46
N ALA A 48 0.39 22.93 -0.89
CA ALA A 48 0.89 24.14 -0.28
C ALA A 48 0.60 23.98 1.21
N ALA A 49 1.67 23.91 2.00
CA ALA A 49 1.56 23.84 3.44
C ALA A 49 0.68 25.00 3.89
N ASP A 50 -0.48 24.68 4.43
CA ASP A 50 -1.32 25.64 5.13
C ASP A 50 -0.44 26.29 6.20
N PRO A 51 -0.15 27.61 6.12
CA PRO A 51 0.80 28.28 7.01
C PRO A 51 0.36 28.23 8.48
N ASP A 52 -0.89 27.83 8.76
CA ASP A 52 -1.45 27.66 10.10
C ASP A 52 -1.46 26.19 10.59
N ALA A 53 -0.91 25.23 9.82
CA ALA A 53 -0.84 23.84 10.25
C ALA A 53 0.13 23.68 11.44
N PRO A 54 -0.27 22.99 12.53
CA PRO A 54 0.64 22.69 13.63
C PRO A 54 1.90 21.98 13.10
N PRO A 55 3.09 22.28 13.66
CA PRO A 55 4.32 21.64 13.20
C PRO A 55 4.20 20.12 13.35
N ASN A 56 4.67 19.38 12.35
CA ASN A 56 4.61 17.91 12.25
C ASN A 56 3.21 17.31 12.01
N CYS A 57 2.31 18.06 11.36
CA CYS A 57 0.99 17.58 10.91
C CYS A 57 0.86 17.51 9.38
N THR A 58 1.96 17.20 8.68
CA THR A 58 1.96 17.03 7.22
C THR A 58 1.61 15.60 6.81
N ALA A 59 1.31 15.40 5.52
CA ALA A 59 1.15 14.06 4.96
C ALA A 59 2.43 13.20 5.12
N ALA A 60 3.61 13.83 5.06
CA ALA A 60 4.89 13.14 5.26
C ALA A 60 5.03 12.62 6.70
N ASP A 61 4.57 13.40 7.69
CA ASP A 61 4.61 12.99 9.10
C ASP A 61 3.69 11.78 9.36
N MET A 62 2.50 11.78 8.75
CA MET A 62 1.58 10.65 8.86
C MET A 62 2.12 9.37 8.26
N GLU A 63 2.75 9.46 7.09
CA GLU A 63 3.33 8.28 6.46
C GLU A 63 4.57 7.81 7.24
N GLY A 64 5.38 8.73 7.78
CA GLY A 64 6.47 8.39 8.69
C GLY A 64 6.01 7.57 9.89
N VAL A 65 4.92 8.00 10.56
CA VAL A 65 4.33 7.25 11.68
C VAL A 65 3.79 5.89 11.24
N ARG A 66 3.09 5.81 10.10
CA ARG A 66 2.59 4.53 9.55
C ARG A 66 3.74 3.57 9.28
N MET A 67 4.80 4.03 8.63
CA MET A 67 5.98 3.22 8.34
C MET A 67 6.65 2.70 9.62
N GLY A 68 6.73 3.54 10.66
CA GLY A 68 7.20 3.12 11.98
C GLY A 68 6.35 2.01 12.59
N VAL A 69 5.03 2.15 12.57
CA VAL A 69 4.09 1.13 13.08
C VAL A 69 4.18 -0.17 12.28
N GLN A 70 4.33 -0.10 10.96
CA GLN A 70 4.51 -1.29 10.12
C GLN A 70 5.84 -2.00 10.41
N ALA A 71 6.93 -1.25 10.59
CA ALA A 71 8.23 -1.81 10.98
C ALA A 71 8.17 -2.51 12.35
N ALA A 72 7.54 -1.86 13.35
CA ALA A 72 7.34 -2.45 14.67
C ALA A 72 6.45 -3.70 14.62
N THR A 73 5.39 -3.69 13.80
CA THR A 73 4.55 -4.86 13.58
C THR A 73 5.33 -6.00 12.96
N SER A 74 6.17 -5.73 11.94
CA SER A 74 7.04 -6.73 11.32
C SER A 74 7.97 -7.38 12.36
N ALA A 75 8.65 -6.57 13.18
CA ALA A 75 9.51 -7.07 14.24
C ALA A 75 8.75 -7.94 15.25
N TYR A 76 7.55 -7.50 15.67
CA TYR A 76 6.68 -8.26 16.57
C TYR A 76 6.29 -9.63 15.99
N LEU A 77 5.91 -9.69 14.72
CA LEU A 77 5.53 -10.94 14.08
C LEU A 77 6.72 -11.92 13.96
N PHE A 78 7.95 -11.44 13.78
CA PHE A 78 9.13 -12.32 13.79
C PHE A 78 9.45 -12.88 15.17
N THR A 79 9.12 -12.18 16.25
CA THR A 79 9.31 -12.66 17.62
C THR A 79 8.12 -13.45 18.16
N HIS A 80 6.97 -13.41 17.47
CA HIS A 80 5.72 -14.11 17.81
C HIS A 80 5.28 -15.01 16.65
N PRO A 81 5.94 -16.17 16.46
CA PRO A 81 5.70 -17.04 15.31
C PRO A 81 4.28 -17.60 15.26
N ASP A 82 3.62 -17.76 16.41
CA ASP A 82 2.22 -18.14 16.52
C ASP A 82 1.27 -17.05 16.00
N VAL A 83 1.52 -15.79 16.37
CA VAL A 83 0.76 -14.64 15.87
C VAL A 83 1.00 -14.45 14.37
N ASN A 84 2.24 -14.63 13.91
CA ASN A 84 2.58 -14.59 12.48
C ASN A 84 1.88 -15.68 11.68
N ALA A 85 1.83 -16.91 12.19
CA ALA A 85 1.09 -18.00 11.57
C ALA A 85 -0.41 -17.66 11.48
N PHE A 86 -0.98 -17.06 12.54
CA PHE A 86 -2.37 -16.60 12.53
C PHE A 86 -2.64 -15.56 11.43
N PHE A 87 -1.84 -14.49 11.35
CA PHE A 87 -2.01 -13.48 10.30
C PHE A 87 -1.76 -14.02 8.89
N THR A 88 -0.82 -14.95 8.73
CA THR A 88 -0.55 -15.62 7.46
C THR A 88 -1.72 -16.51 7.01
N SER A 89 -2.39 -17.18 7.95
CA SER A 89 -3.52 -18.09 7.65
C SER A 89 -4.73 -17.42 7.00
N MET A 90 -4.81 -16.08 7.07
CA MET A 90 -5.91 -15.29 6.51
C MET A 90 -5.67 -14.83 5.07
N ALA A 91 -4.56 -15.22 4.45
CA ALA A 91 -4.27 -14.91 3.05
C ALA A 91 -5.40 -15.40 2.12
N GLY A 92 -5.89 -14.51 1.27
CA GLY A 92 -6.97 -14.81 0.31
C GLY A 92 -8.40 -14.78 0.88
N LEU A 93 -8.59 -14.54 2.19
CA LEU A 93 -9.93 -14.40 2.77
C LEU A 93 -10.56 -13.03 2.45
N PRO A 94 -11.89 -12.97 2.30
CA PRO A 94 -12.64 -11.71 2.24
C PRO A 94 -12.39 -10.82 3.46
N ARG A 95 -12.38 -9.50 3.27
CA ARG A 95 -12.01 -8.53 4.34
C ARG A 95 -12.92 -8.62 5.57
N ASP A 96 -14.20 -8.91 5.39
CA ASP A 96 -15.17 -9.12 6.47
C ASP A 96 -14.80 -10.35 7.32
N GLN A 97 -14.42 -11.47 6.68
CA GLN A 97 -13.96 -12.66 7.39
C GLN A 97 -12.65 -12.41 8.15
N VAL A 98 -11.71 -11.69 7.54
CA VAL A 98 -10.45 -11.30 8.20
C VAL A 98 -10.75 -10.50 9.47
N ARG A 99 -11.63 -9.49 9.40
CA ARG A 99 -12.01 -8.66 10.56
C ARG A 99 -12.63 -9.51 11.68
N ALA A 100 -13.55 -10.41 11.34
CA ALA A 100 -14.20 -11.28 12.31
C ALA A 100 -13.18 -12.20 13.02
N ARG A 101 -12.28 -12.83 12.26
CA ARG A 101 -11.22 -13.71 12.79
C ARG A 101 -10.24 -12.97 13.68
N VAL A 102 -9.76 -11.79 13.25
CA VAL A 102 -8.87 -10.96 14.06
C VAL A 102 -9.54 -10.57 15.37
N LYS A 103 -10.82 -10.15 15.35
CA LYS A 103 -11.55 -9.79 16.58
C LYS A 103 -11.65 -10.96 17.55
N ALA A 104 -12.00 -12.15 17.04
CA ALA A 104 -12.07 -13.35 17.87
C ALA A 104 -10.71 -13.73 18.45
N TYR A 105 -9.64 -13.66 17.64
CA TYR A 105 -8.28 -13.94 18.10
C TYR A 105 -7.81 -12.97 19.18
N MET A 106 -8.04 -11.66 19.02
CA MET A 106 -7.68 -10.66 20.02
C MET A 106 -8.48 -10.83 21.33
N ALA A 107 -9.75 -11.25 21.26
CA ALA A 107 -10.55 -11.54 22.45
C ALA A 107 -10.03 -12.77 23.22
N ALA A 108 -9.52 -13.77 22.50
CA ALA A 108 -8.92 -14.97 23.11
C ALA A 108 -7.49 -14.75 23.60
N ASN A 109 -6.77 -13.76 23.05
CA ASN A 109 -5.37 -13.47 23.34
C ASN A 109 -5.20 -12.03 23.86
N PRO A 110 -5.57 -11.75 25.12
CA PRO A 110 -5.55 -10.39 25.67
C PRO A 110 -4.14 -9.77 25.71
N GLN A 111 -3.10 -10.59 25.89
CA GLN A 111 -1.71 -10.10 25.83
C GLN A 111 -1.36 -9.61 24.42
N THR A 112 -1.59 -10.42 23.39
CA THR A 112 -1.36 -10.01 21.99
C THR A 112 -2.20 -8.79 21.62
N ALA A 113 -3.44 -8.72 22.12
CA ALA A 113 -4.29 -7.55 21.91
C ALA A 113 -3.67 -6.29 22.53
N SER A 114 -3.13 -6.38 23.75
CA SER A 114 -2.40 -5.30 24.41
C SER A 114 -1.16 -4.88 23.61
N ASP A 115 -0.34 -5.84 23.18
CA ASP A 115 0.90 -5.57 22.45
C ASP A 115 0.62 -4.89 21.10
N ILE A 116 -0.33 -5.42 20.31
CA ILE A 116 -0.72 -4.84 19.02
C ILE A 116 -1.38 -3.47 19.20
N THR A 117 -2.13 -3.28 20.29
CA THR A 117 -2.67 -1.95 20.64
C THR A 117 -1.56 -0.96 20.96
N GLY A 118 -0.53 -1.41 21.69
CA GLY A 118 0.69 -0.65 21.99
C GLY A 118 1.43 -0.23 20.72
N ILE A 119 1.67 -1.18 19.81
CA ILE A 119 2.35 -0.94 18.52
C ILE A 119 1.61 0.12 17.68
N ARG A 120 0.28 0.19 17.79
CA ARG A 120 -0.55 1.11 17.00
C ARG A 120 -0.86 2.44 17.70
N GLN A 121 -0.45 2.63 18.96
CA GLN A 121 -0.65 3.91 19.68
C GLN A 121 -0.16 5.14 18.90
N PRO A 122 0.99 5.12 18.20
CA PRO A 122 1.46 6.29 17.46
C PRO A 122 0.47 6.82 16.43
N LEU A 123 -0.37 5.94 15.83
CA LEU A 123 -1.41 6.33 14.89
C LEU A 123 -2.56 7.09 15.57
N VAL A 124 -2.89 6.70 16.79
CA VAL A 124 -3.90 7.37 17.61
C VAL A 124 -3.35 8.72 18.07
N ASP A 125 -2.09 8.77 18.50
CA ASP A 125 -1.45 9.99 18.99
C ASP A 125 -1.36 11.07 17.90
N ILE A 126 -0.91 10.71 16.69
CA ILE A 126 -0.85 11.68 15.59
C ILE A 126 -2.25 12.10 15.12
N LYS A 127 -3.25 11.20 15.16
CA LYS A 127 -4.64 11.55 14.86
C LYS A 127 -5.21 12.52 15.90
N ASN A 128 -4.97 12.28 17.19
CA ASN A 128 -5.44 13.16 18.26
C ASN A 128 -4.79 14.55 18.19
N ARG A 129 -3.53 14.61 17.75
CA ARG A 129 -2.79 15.88 17.56
C ARG A 129 -3.17 16.64 16.29
N CYS A 130 -3.48 15.95 15.20
CA CYS A 130 -3.55 16.53 13.85
C CYS A 130 -4.87 16.26 13.09
N GLY A 131 -5.89 15.65 13.73
CA GLY A 131 -7.06 15.02 13.09
C GLY A 131 -7.96 15.90 12.22
N GLY A 132 -7.82 17.23 12.26
CA GLY A 132 -8.52 18.15 11.36
C GLY A 132 -7.81 18.41 10.02
N GLN A 133 -6.51 18.10 9.92
CA GLN A 133 -5.64 18.58 8.84
C GLN A 133 -5.17 17.47 7.88
N LEU A 134 -5.35 16.19 8.25
CA LEU A 134 -4.68 15.07 7.58
C LEU A 134 -5.59 14.28 6.63
N PRO A 135 -5.23 14.15 5.33
CA PRO A 135 -5.94 13.29 4.41
C PRO A 135 -5.79 11.81 4.82
N GLY A 136 -6.92 11.12 4.99
CA GLY A 136 -6.95 9.68 5.36
C GLY A 136 -7.14 9.39 6.85
N SER A 137 -7.51 10.37 7.66
CA SER A 137 -7.91 10.20 9.07
C SER A 137 -9.33 9.60 9.26
N ALA A 138 -10.05 9.40 8.15
CA ALA A 138 -11.37 8.77 8.04
C ALA A 138 -11.34 7.26 7.68
N VAL A 139 -10.14 6.66 7.57
CA VAL A 139 -9.97 5.21 7.26
C VAL A 139 -9.53 4.44 8.49
#